data_AF-K2QCH5-F1
#
_entry.id   AF-K2QCH5-F1
#
_cell.length_a   1.000
_cell.length_b   1.000
_cell.length_c   1.000
_cell.angle_alpha   90.00
_cell.angle_beta   90.00
_cell.angle_gamma   90.00
#
_symmetry.space_group_name_H-M   'P 1'
#
loop_
_entity.id
_entity.type
_entity.pdbx_description
1 polymer ?
#
loop_
_entity_poly.entity_id
_entity_poly.type
_entity_poly.pdbx_seq_one_letter_code
_entity_poly.pdbx_strand_id
1 'polypeptide(L)'
;MTSATTPITVSLAGEIIDGTHHLTQRVYYEDTDFSGAVYHARYLHFMERARTDYLRCLGVAQSTLFETSDEGLAFMVHRMEIDFKAPARMDDVVSVVTRTEKAGGAKMILQQEIRRADQLLIAAKVVIAVVNRNGRPRRLPDDLARQFLT
;
A
#
# COMPACT_ATOMS: atom_id res chain seq x y z
N MET A 1 -18.30 -33.58 -20.85
CA MET A 1 -17.13 -33.37 -19.98
C MET A 1 -17.23 -31.98 -19.39
N THR A 2 -17.74 -31.87 -18.17
CA THR A 2 -17.80 -30.61 -17.42
C THR A 2 -16.41 -30.29 -16.92
N SER A 3 -15.75 -29.32 -17.55
CA SER A 3 -14.50 -28.75 -17.03
C SER A 3 -14.79 -28.13 -15.68
N ALA A 4 -14.28 -28.73 -14.60
CA ALA A 4 -14.37 -28.15 -13.28
C ALA A 4 -13.51 -26.88 -13.26
N THR A 5 -14.16 -25.72 -13.28
CA THR A 5 -13.50 -24.43 -13.08
C THR A 5 -12.97 -24.42 -11.65
N THR A 6 -11.66 -24.56 -11.48
CA THR A 6 -11.01 -24.33 -10.18
C THR A 6 -11.37 -22.91 -9.73
N PRO A 7 -11.93 -22.71 -8.52
CA PRO A 7 -12.24 -21.38 -8.05
C PRO A 7 -10.95 -20.57 -7.93
N ILE A 8 -10.89 -19.44 -8.63
CA ILE A 8 -9.80 -18.48 -8.50
C ILE A 8 -9.89 -17.90 -7.09
N THR A 9 -8.90 -18.22 -6.25
CA THR A 9 -8.79 -17.62 -4.92
C THR A 9 -7.99 -16.33 -5.07
N VAL A 10 -8.67 -15.19 -5.05
CA VAL A 10 -8.02 -13.87 -5.09
C VAL A 10 -7.76 -13.44 -3.64
N SER A 11 -6.49 -13.20 -3.30
CA SER A 11 -6.13 -12.61 -2.01
C SER A 11 -6.61 -11.17 -1.93
N LEU A 12 -7.39 -10.83 -0.91
CA LEU A 12 -7.81 -9.45 -0.65
C LEU A 12 -6.62 -8.54 -0.35
N ALA A 13 -5.58 -9.09 0.29
CA ALA A 13 -4.37 -8.36 0.60
C ALA A 13 -3.44 -8.23 -0.62
N GLY A 14 -3.79 -8.80 -1.77
CA GLY A 14 -2.87 -8.91 -2.89
C GLY A 14 -1.77 -9.93 -2.64
N GLU A 15 -0.63 -9.74 -3.30
CA GLU A 15 0.49 -10.69 -3.31
C GLU A 15 1.84 -9.98 -3.38
N ILE A 16 2.91 -10.68 -3.00
CA ILE A 16 4.29 -10.23 -3.15
C ILE A 16 4.94 -11.04 -4.27
N ILE A 17 5.42 -10.35 -5.31
CA ILE A 17 6.12 -10.92 -6.46
C ILE A 17 7.47 -10.21 -6.53
N ASP A 18 8.57 -10.98 -6.52
CA ASP A 18 9.94 -10.46 -6.63
C ASP A 18 10.23 -9.27 -5.68
N GLY A 19 9.85 -9.40 -4.41
CA GLY A 19 10.07 -8.40 -3.37
C GLY A 19 9.20 -7.14 -3.49
N THR A 20 8.17 -7.18 -4.35
CA THR A 20 7.25 -6.07 -4.58
C THR A 20 5.82 -6.51 -4.32
N HIS A 21 5.07 -5.70 -3.55
CA HIS A 21 3.67 -5.97 -3.26
C HIS A 21 2.76 -5.41 -4.35
N HIS A 22 1.74 -6.18 -4.74
CA HIS A 22 0.76 -5.83 -5.76
C HIS A 22 -0.66 -5.94 -5.18
N LEU A 23 -1.37 -4.81 -5.14
CA LEU A 23 -2.78 -4.76 -4.75
C LEU A 23 -3.64 -4.29 -5.93
N THR A 24 -4.58 -5.13 -6.35
CA THR A 24 -5.56 -4.79 -7.40
C THR A 24 -6.76 -4.07 -6.82
N GLN A 25 -7.13 -2.93 -7.42
CA GLN A 25 -8.31 -2.14 -7.04
C GLN A 25 -9.11 -1.74 -8.28
N ARG A 26 -10.42 -1.70 -8.14
CA ARG A 26 -11.32 -1.13 -9.16
C ARG A 26 -11.64 0.31 -8.79
N VAL A 27 -11.69 1.17 -9.79
CA VAL A 27 -12.18 2.55 -9.65
C VAL A 27 -13.71 2.52 -9.63
N TYR A 28 -14.29 3.09 -8.59
CA TYR A 28 -15.74 3.20 -8.41
C TYR A 28 -16.21 4.64 -8.62
N TYR A 29 -17.53 4.82 -8.66
CA TYR A 29 -18.15 6.13 -8.84
C TYR A 29 -17.74 7.13 -7.75
N GLU A 30 -17.54 6.67 -6.50
CA GLU A 30 -17.06 7.50 -5.39
C GLU A 30 -15.63 8.01 -5.55
N ASP A 31 -14.86 7.44 -6.48
CA ASP A 31 -13.47 7.82 -6.72
C ASP A 31 -13.34 8.95 -7.74
N THR A 32 -14.39 9.24 -8.51
CA THR A 32 -14.34 10.19 -9.63
C THR A 32 -14.87 11.57 -9.27
N ASP A 33 -14.46 12.58 -10.04
CA ASP A 33 -15.00 13.95 -9.96
C ASP A 33 -15.64 14.39 -11.28
N PHE A 34 -16.11 15.64 -11.34
CA PHE A 34 -16.81 16.20 -12.49
C PHE A 34 -15.97 16.22 -13.78
N SER A 35 -14.64 16.05 -13.70
CA SER A 35 -13.77 15.94 -14.88
C SER A 35 -13.90 14.59 -15.58
N GLY A 36 -14.55 13.60 -14.95
CA GLY A 36 -14.64 12.23 -15.46
C GLY A 36 -13.38 11.40 -15.19
N ALA A 37 -12.44 11.91 -14.40
CA ALA A 37 -11.26 11.20 -13.90
C ALA A 37 -11.38 10.92 -12.41
N VAL A 38 -10.49 10.05 -11.90
CA VAL A 38 -10.30 9.87 -10.45
C VAL A 38 -9.84 11.18 -9.80
N TYR A 39 -10.54 11.61 -8.74
CA TYR A 39 -10.15 12.77 -7.96
C TYR A 39 -8.78 12.54 -7.32
N HIS A 40 -7.86 13.48 -7.49
CA HIS A 40 -6.44 13.29 -7.15
C HIS A 40 -6.19 12.77 -5.71
N ALA A 41 -7.00 13.18 -4.72
CA ALA A 41 -6.85 12.72 -3.34
C ALA A 41 -7.22 11.23 -3.16
N ARG A 42 -8.05 10.65 -4.02
CA ARG A 42 -8.43 9.22 -3.96
C ARG A 42 -7.27 8.28 -4.21
N TYR A 43 -6.27 8.72 -4.98
CA TYR A 43 -5.02 7.96 -5.12
C TYR A 43 -4.29 7.76 -3.78
N LEU A 44 -4.45 8.66 -2.80
CA LEU A 44 -3.93 8.46 -1.44
C LEU A 44 -4.59 7.28 -0.74
N HIS A 45 -5.89 7.08 -0.95
CA HIS A 45 -6.63 5.94 -0.38
C HIS A 45 -6.19 4.64 -1.04
N PHE A 46 -6.01 4.62 -2.36
CA PHE A 46 -5.52 3.44 -3.06
C PHE A 46 -4.13 3.02 -2.57
N MET A 47 -3.22 4.00 -2.43
CA MET A 47 -1.88 3.79 -1.90
C MET A 47 -1.87 3.36 -0.44
N GLU A 48 -2.75 3.91 0.40
CA GLU A 48 -2.85 3.53 1.81
C GLU A 48 -3.30 2.09 1.98
N ARG A 49 -4.37 1.68 1.29
CA ARG A 49 -4.85 0.29 1.29
C ARG A 49 -3.72 -0.67 0.93
N ALA A 50 -2.94 -0.34 -0.11
CA ALA A 50 -1.78 -1.15 -0.51
C ALA A 50 -0.71 -1.26 0.58
N ARG A 51 -0.38 -0.19 1.30
CA ARG A 51 0.59 -0.27 2.42
C ARG A 51 0.05 -1.11 3.58
N THR A 52 -1.24 -1.01 3.87
CA THR A 52 -1.89 -1.75 4.94
C THR A 52 -2.01 -3.24 4.59
N ASP A 53 -2.29 -3.56 3.34
CA ASP A 53 -2.32 -4.95 2.85
C ASP A 53 -0.93 -5.54 2.64
N TYR A 54 0.08 -4.73 2.31
CA TYR A 54 1.47 -5.18 2.28
C TYR A 54 1.90 -5.72 3.65
N LEU A 55 1.57 -5.01 4.74
CA LEU A 55 1.78 -5.51 6.10
C LEU A 55 1.13 -6.89 6.32
N ARG A 56 -0.11 -7.09 5.83
CA ARG A 56 -0.81 -8.38 5.94
C ARG A 56 -0.10 -9.49 5.17
N CYS A 57 0.43 -9.20 3.98
CA CYS A 57 1.24 -10.16 3.21
C CYS A 57 2.54 -10.54 3.93
N LEU A 58 3.09 -9.64 4.77
CA LEU A 58 4.23 -9.94 5.64
C LEU A 58 3.84 -10.68 6.94
N GLY A 59 2.57 -11.06 7.08
CA GLY A 59 2.04 -11.78 8.24
C GLY A 59 1.67 -10.88 9.42
N VAL A 60 1.53 -9.56 9.20
CA VAL A 60 1.33 -8.59 10.26
C VAL A 60 0.06 -7.76 10.04
N ALA A 61 -0.87 -7.79 10.98
CA ALA A 61 -1.98 -6.86 10.99
C ALA A 61 -1.59 -5.57 11.72
N GLN A 62 -1.90 -4.41 11.13
CA GLN A 62 -1.57 -3.11 11.72
C GLN A 62 -2.25 -2.89 13.08
N SER A 63 -3.47 -3.38 13.27
CA SER A 63 -4.16 -3.36 14.58
C SER A 63 -3.39 -4.14 15.64
N THR A 64 -2.87 -5.32 15.29
CA THR A 64 -2.04 -6.13 16.19
C THR A 64 -0.75 -5.40 16.56
N LEU A 65 -0.09 -4.70 15.64
CA LEU A 65 1.09 -3.86 15.97
C LEU A 65 0.76 -2.74 16.96
N PHE A 66 -0.43 -2.16 16.84
CA PHE A 66 -0.87 -1.14 17.77
C PHE A 66 -1.12 -1.70 19.18
N GLU A 67 -1.54 -2.96 19.28
CA GLU A 67 -1.94 -3.65 20.51
C GLU A 67 -0.82 -4.42 21.22
N THR A 68 0.23 -4.83 20.51
CA THR A 68 1.26 -5.78 20.97
C THR A 68 2.18 -5.29 22.10
N SER A 69 2.11 -4.03 22.51
CA SER A 69 2.85 -3.52 23.68
C SER A 69 2.12 -2.35 24.34
N ASP A 70 2.47 -2.04 25.59
CA ASP A 70 1.89 -0.92 26.35
C ASP A 70 2.02 0.43 25.62
N GLU A 71 3.10 0.60 24.85
CA GLU A 71 3.32 1.79 24.03
C GLU A 71 2.74 1.68 22.61
N GLY A 72 2.49 0.47 22.10
CA GLY A 72 2.05 0.21 20.73
C GLY A 72 3.04 0.66 19.64
N LEU A 73 2.81 0.19 18.41
CA LEU A 73 3.54 0.63 17.22
C LEU A 73 2.56 1.11 16.16
N ALA A 74 2.79 2.30 15.61
CA ALA A 74 2.00 2.88 14.54
C ALA A 74 2.89 3.47 13.45
N PHE A 75 2.32 3.62 12.26
CA PHE A 75 2.96 4.19 11.08
C PHE A 75 2.25 5.49 10.72
N MET A 76 3.00 6.59 10.66
CA MET A 76 2.47 7.91 10.27
C MET A 76 3.17 8.40 9.01
N VAL A 77 2.40 8.78 7.99
CA VAL A 77 2.98 9.42 6.80
C VAL A 77 3.55 10.78 7.22
N HIS A 78 4.87 10.93 7.06
CA HIS A 78 5.60 12.17 7.36
C HIS A 78 5.77 13.06 6.13
N ARG A 79 5.96 12.44 4.95
CA ARG A 79 6.11 13.16 3.68
C ARG A 79 5.69 12.29 2.51
N MET A 80 5.05 12.88 1.50
CA MET A 80 4.80 12.24 0.20
C MET A 80 5.23 13.17 -0.93
N GLU A 81 5.91 12.62 -1.93
CA GLU A 81 6.12 13.22 -3.26
C GLU A 81 5.31 12.41 -4.26
N ILE A 82 4.49 13.05 -5.10
CA ILE A 82 3.56 12.37 -6.00
C ILE A 82 3.57 13.04 -7.38
N ASP A 83 3.79 12.24 -8.41
CA ASP A 83 3.60 12.61 -9.80
C ASP A 83 2.28 12.03 -10.34
N PHE A 84 1.42 12.90 -10.86
CA PHE A 84 0.18 12.50 -11.56
C PHE A 84 0.45 12.49 -13.08
N LYS A 85 0.74 11.32 -13.65
CA LYS A 85 1.19 11.17 -15.05
C LYS A 85 0.05 10.94 -16.03
N ALA A 86 -0.97 10.19 -15.63
CA ALA A 86 -2.17 9.95 -16.44
C ALA A 86 -3.39 9.62 -15.55
N PRO A 87 -4.62 9.96 -15.98
CA PRO A 87 -5.82 9.70 -15.19
C PRO A 87 -6.30 8.25 -15.31
N ALA A 88 -6.83 7.73 -14.21
CA ALA A 88 -7.74 6.58 -14.18
C ALA A 88 -9.19 7.09 -14.30
N ARG A 89 -10.09 6.23 -14.76
CA ARG A 89 -11.52 6.52 -14.96
C ARG A 89 -12.39 5.45 -14.33
N MET A 90 -13.70 5.72 -14.27
CA MET A 90 -14.71 4.75 -13.83
C MET A 90 -14.48 3.39 -14.49
N ASP A 91 -14.61 2.32 -13.70
CA ASP A 91 -14.41 0.92 -14.10
C ASP A 91 -12.98 0.50 -14.48
N ASP A 92 -12.00 1.41 -14.50
CA ASP A 92 -10.59 1.02 -14.62
C ASP A 92 -10.22 0.08 -13.47
N VAL A 93 -9.50 -0.99 -13.81
CA VAL A 93 -8.82 -1.84 -12.84
C VAL A 93 -7.35 -1.40 -12.78
N VAL A 94 -6.91 -0.98 -11.60
CA VAL A 94 -5.56 -0.51 -11.35
C VAL A 94 -4.81 -1.45 -10.43
N SER A 95 -3.50 -1.61 -10.67
CA SER A 95 -2.58 -2.27 -9.76
C SER A 95 -1.82 -1.20 -9.00
N VAL A 96 -1.86 -1.27 -7.67
CA VAL A 96 -1.02 -0.47 -6.79
C VAL A 96 0.18 -1.32 -6.39
N VAL A 97 1.34 -0.91 -6.85
CA VAL A 97 2.61 -1.60 -6.69
C VAL A 97 3.38 -0.91 -5.57
N THR A 98 3.75 -1.62 -4.51
CA THR A 98 4.45 -1.06 -3.34
C THR A 98 5.77 -1.77 -3.13
N ARG A 99 6.87 -1.01 -3.12
CA ARG A 99 8.23 -1.51 -2.88
C ARG A 99 8.89 -0.76 -1.74
N THR A 100 9.60 -1.49 -0.88
CA THR A 100 10.43 -0.88 0.16
C THR A 100 11.74 -0.37 -0.41
N GLU A 101 12.02 0.92 -0.23
CA GLU A 101 13.36 1.51 -0.48
C GLU A 101 14.22 1.43 0.79
N LYS A 102 13.61 1.66 1.97
CA LYS A 102 14.29 1.63 3.26
C LYS A 102 13.33 1.24 4.38
N ALA A 103 13.76 0.35 5.27
CA ALA A 103 13.06 0.05 6.51
C ALA A 103 14.06 -0.11 7.67
N GLY A 104 13.90 0.69 8.75
CA GLY A 104 14.74 0.57 9.95
C GLY A 104 14.87 1.89 10.73
N GLY A 105 15.36 1.81 11.97
CA GLY A 105 15.33 2.97 12.87
C GLY A 105 13.89 3.43 13.08
N ALA A 106 13.65 4.75 13.15
CA ALA A 106 12.30 5.31 13.33
C ALA A 106 11.60 5.74 12.03
N LYS A 107 12.04 5.20 10.87
CA LYS A 107 11.56 5.64 9.55
C LYS A 107 11.52 4.50 8.54
N MET A 108 10.56 4.58 7.63
CA MET A 108 10.52 3.80 6.39
C MET A 108 10.41 4.72 5.18
N ILE A 109 10.87 4.23 4.04
CA ILE A 109 10.70 4.84 2.73
C ILE A 109 10.14 3.79 1.79
N LEU A 110 8.97 4.06 1.22
CA LEU A 110 8.32 3.21 0.24
C LEU A 110 8.22 3.95 -1.10
N GLN A 111 8.32 3.20 -2.19
CA GLN A 111 7.96 3.61 -3.53
C GLN A 111 6.62 2.98 -3.87
N GLN A 112 5.67 3.77 -4.37
CA GLN A 112 4.36 3.30 -4.81
C GLN A 112 4.08 3.75 -6.24
N GLU A 113 3.66 2.81 -7.08
CA GLU A 113 3.15 3.10 -8.42
C GLU A 113 1.68 2.70 -8.50
N ILE A 114 0.90 3.45 -9.26
CA ILE A 114 -0.44 3.01 -9.68
C ILE A 114 -0.41 2.86 -11.19
N ARG A 115 -0.76 1.66 -11.65
CA ARG A 115 -0.73 1.28 -13.07
C ARG A 115 -2.10 0.81 -13.54
N ARG A 116 -2.43 1.09 -14.79
CA ARG A 116 -3.50 0.40 -15.52
C ARG A 116 -2.86 -0.42 -16.61
N ALA A 117 -2.89 -1.75 -16.48
CA ALA A 117 -2.02 -2.65 -17.23
C ALA A 117 -0.55 -2.16 -17.14
N ASP A 118 0.10 -1.93 -18.27
CA ASP A 118 1.50 -1.48 -18.32
C ASP A 118 1.67 0.04 -18.22
N GLN A 119 0.58 0.81 -18.26
CA GLN A 119 0.65 2.26 -18.21
C GLN A 119 0.79 2.78 -16.77
N LEU A 120 1.89 3.47 -16.50
CA LEU A 120 2.09 4.20 -15.26
C LEU A 120 1.16 5.43 -15.19
N LEU A 121 0.31 5.46 -14.17
CA LEU A 121 -0.62 6.56 -13.91
C LEU A 121 -0.09 7.49 -12.84
N ILE A 122 0.36 6.92 -11.71
CA ILE A 122 0.85 7.65 -10.54
C ILE A 122 2.19 7.05 -10.11
N ALA A 123 3.15 7.90 -9.75
CA ALA A 123 4.37 7.50 -9.05
C ALA A 123 4.50 8.31 -7.75
N ALA A 124 4.81 7.64 -6.65
CA ALA A 124 4.91 8.29 -5.35
C ALA A 124 6.06 7.74 -4.50
N LYS A 125 6.75 8.66 -3.82
CA LYS A 125 7.69 8.35 -2.74
C LYS A 125 7.06 8.69 -1.40
N VAL A 126 6.92 7.70 -0.53
CA VAL A 126 6.27 7.84 0.79
C VAL A 126 7.31 7.69 1.89
N VAL A 127 7.45 8.72 2.72
CA VAL A 127 8.27 8.69 3.93
C VAL A 127 7.35 8.50 5.13
N ILE A 128 7.60 7.45 5.88
CA ILE A 128 6.76 7.02 7.01
C ILE A 128 7.60 7.12 8.28
N ALA A 129 7.07 7.77 9.31
CA ALA A 129 7.60 7.73 10.67
C ALA A 129 7.01 6.52 11.41
N VAL A 130 7.84 5.85 12.18
CA VAL A 130 7.43 4.79 13.11
C VAL A 130 7.30 5.42 14.49
N VAL A 131 6.12 5.32 15.09
CA VAL A 131 5.79 6.01 16.35
C VAL A 131 5.09 5.07 17.34
N ASN A 132 5.11 5.44 18.62
CA ASN A 132 4.22 4.84 19.61
C ASN A 132 2.81 5.48 19.58
N ARG A 133 1.91 4.99 20.44
CA ARG A 133 0.55 5.53 20.66
C ARG A 133 0.50 7.01 20.99
N ASN A 134 1.56 7.55 21.57
CA ASN A 134 1.68 8.97 21.93
C ASN A 134 2.27 9.82 20.78
N GLY A 135 2.47 9.25 19.60
CA GLY A 135 3.07 9.93 18.44
C GLY A 135 4.58 10.17 18.54
N ARG A 136 5.27 9.57 19.52
CA ARG A 136 6.72 9.72 19.69
C ARG A 136 7.47 8.73 18.81
N PRO A 137 8.59 9.13 18.16
CA PRO A 137 9.38 8.22 17.33
C PRO A 137 9.80 6.95 18.08
N ARG A 138 9.67 5.80 17.42
CA ARG A 138 10.09 4.49 17.92
C ARG A 138 10.85 3.73 16.86
N ARG A 139 11.78 2.89 17.29
CA ARG A 139 12.49 1.98 16.39
C ARG A 139 11.55 0.90 15.87
N LEU A 140 11.55 0.68 14.55
CA LEU A 140 10.94 -0.47 13.90
C LEU A 140 11.62 -1.75 14.41
N PRO A 141 10.88 -2.74 14.94
CA PRO A 141 11.47 -4.01 15.34
C PRO A 141 12.29 -4.64 14.22
N ASP A 142 13.49 -5.14 14.53
CA ASP A 142 14.45 -5.60 13.51
C ASP A 142 13.89 -6.80 12.71
N ASP A 143 13.07 -7.66 13.33
CA ASP A 143 12.38 -8.77 12.63
C ASP A 143 11.43 -8.26 11.55
N LEU A 144 10.61 -7.27 11.88
CA LEU A 144 9.69 -6.65 10.93
C LEU A 144 10.45 -5.86 9.86
N ALA A 145 11.52 -5.15 10.25
CA ALA A 145 12.37 -4.44 9.29
C ALA A 145 12.98 -5.38 8.24
N ARG A 146 13.39 -6.60 8.64
CA ARG A 146 13.89 -7.62 7.72
C ARG A 146 12.83 -8.08 6.72
N GLN A 147 11.60 -8.31 7.17
CA GLN A 147 10.49 -8.72 6.29
C GLN A 147 10.22 -7.71 5.17
N PHE A 148 10.38 -6.41 5.44
CA PHE A 148 10.21 -5.37 4.43
C PHE A 148 11.34 -5.30 3.38
N LEU A 149 12.48 -5.94 3.63
CA LEU A 149 13.68 -5.87 2.78
C LEU A 149 13.94 -7.16 2.00
N THR A 150 13.03 -8.13 2.08
CA THR A 150 13.11 -9.43 1.39
C THR A 150 12.16 -9.41 0.20
#